data_AF-A0A8H3A574-F1
#
_entry.id   AF-A0A8H3A574-F1
#
_cell.length_a   1.000
_cell.length_b   1.000
_cell.length_c   1.000
_cell.angle_alpha   90.00
_cell.angle_beta   90.00
_cell.angle_gamma   90.00
#
_symmetry.space_group_name_H-M   'P 1'
#
loop_
_entity.id
_entity.type
_entity.pdbx_description
1 polymer ?
#
loop_
_entity_poly.entity_id
_entity_poly.type
_entity_poly.pdbx_seq_one_letter_code
_entity_poly.pdbx_strand_id
1 'polypeptide(L)'
;MIFSALAAGFWAASTLAAPANFNSASLSRRSENKLGSLVLAVKAQDDVNDPDDLTVASTLINNGNTTIKVLNDPNGPLSTWKTHTFEFYEVPVGGSRKRATGSTASVHAIRVKYNPDVAASLSNPNAYTVLKPGENKTVIHDLSGMYNFQTTGSYEVRVTANAEWFHVVKDDGSVGYVQAKIYDGPEATNWTAAHISESGTCASLRGLVSAGIPSHPLARRWEAGTGLAKRVLYNNCSATQEKDILQGALGANSYINQSSQFLADSYHLGNSRYRTWFGPYEKKRWDTVARHFALLHDQPQRFRYDCSCTEEDTFAYVYPDQFGTVYLCESFWRAPVLGRDSRAGTIIHEATHFTQIASTEDHARGHKRAQELAINSPNQAIMNADSHEYFAENNPEIV
;
A
#
# COMPACT_ATOMS: atom_id res chain seq x y z
N MET A 1 21.44 72.62 -20.47
CA MET A 1 20.12 72.08 -20.86
C MET A 1 19.89 70.89 -19.93
N ILE A 2 19.38 71.03 -18.70
CA ILE A 2 17.99 71.22 -18.21
C ILE A 2 16.96 70.19 -18.74
N PHE A 3 16.29 69.53 -17.78
CA PHE A 3 15.13 68.60 -17.75
C PHE A 3 15.44 67.09 -17.87
N SER A 4 15.38 66.28 -16.78
CA SER A 4 14.21 65.72 -16.02
C SER A 4 13.56 64.55 -16.78
N ALA A 5 13.20 63.37 -16.23
CA ALA A 5 12.64 63.06 -14.92
C ALA A 5 12.74 61.55 -14.53
N LEU A 6 12.80 61.33 -13.21
CA LEU A 6 12.28 60.22 -12.37
C LEU A 6 12.15 58.77 -12.90
N ALA A 7 12.80 57.85 -12.18
CA ALA A 7 12.11 56.70 -11.58
C ALA A 7 12.85 56.25 -10.29
N ALA A 8 12.13 56.23 -9.18
CA ALA A 8 12.61 55.74 -7.90
C ALA A 8 12.73 54.20 -7.92
N GLY A 9 13.86 53.68 -7.45
CA GLY A 9 14.06 52.27 -7.15
C GLY A 9 14.65 52.14 -5.76
N PHE A 10 13.79 51.90 -4.78
CA PHE A 10 14.16 51.66 -3.39
C PHE A 10 15.12 50.47 -3.26
N TRP A 11 16.11 50.63 -2.38
CA TRP A 11 16.92 49.54 -1.84
C TRP A 11 16.01 48.50 -1.17
N ALA A 12 16.16 47.24 -1.56
CA ALA A 12 15.89 46.12 -0.67
C ALA A 12 16.95 45.06 -0.93
N ALA A 13 17.94 45.01 -0.03
CA ALA A 13 18.75 43.83 0.16
C ALA A 13 17.81 42.64 0.35
N SER A 14 17.81 41.70 -0.60
CA SER A 14 17.09 40.46 -0.47
C SER A 14 17.71 39.66 0.67
N THR A 15 17.09 39.80 1.83
CA THR A 15 17.35 39.02 3.03
C THR A 15 17.13 37.55 2.70
N LEU A 16 18.23 36.81 2.58
CA LEU A 16 18.25 35.38 2.85
C LEU A 16 17.92 35.19 4.34
N ALA A 17 16.63 35.26 4.65
CA ALA A 17 16.11 34.78 5.91
C ALA A 17 15.71 33.33 5.69
N ALA A 18 16.57 32.43 6.12
CA ALA A 18 16.13 31.12 6.57
C ALA A 18 15.55 31.30 7.98
N PRO A 19 14.25 31.05 8.20
CA PRO A 19 13.77 30.53 9.46
C PRO A 19 13.43 29.05 9.24
N ALA A 20 13.55 28.16 10.18
CA ALA A 20 14.14 28.14 11.51
C ALA A 20 14.30 26.64 11.80
N ASN A 21 15.09 26.28 12.81
CA ASN A 21 15.18 24.94 13.38
C ASN A 21 13.90 24.11 13.18
N PHE A 22 13.96 23.13 12.27
CA PHE A 22 12.96 22.07 12.23
C PHE A 22 13.19 21.24 13.49
N ASN A 23 12.46 21.61 14.55
CA ASN A 23 12.21 20.71 15.64
C ASN A 23 11.73 19.40 15.02
N SER A 24 12.49 18.33 15.25
CA SER A 24 12.20 16.98 14.82
C SER A 24 11.01 16.41 15.60
N ALA A 25 9.86 17.07 15.50
CA ALA A 25 8.60 16.44 15.83
C ALA A 25 8.35 15.43 14.72
N SER A 26 8.74 14.17 14.98
CA SER A 26 8.23 13.03 14.24
C SER A 26 6.70 13.14 14.23
N LEU A 27 6.12 13.49 13.09
CA LEU A 27 4.67 13.50 12.89
C LEU A 27 4.44 12.73 11.60
N SER A 28 4.24 11.41 11.66
CA SER A 28 3.06 10.74 12.24
C SER A 28 1.79 11.28 11.59
N ARG A 29 1.00 10.38 10.99
CA ARG A 29 -0.37 10.68 10.58
C ARG A 29 -1.02 11.46 11.75
N ARG A 30 -1.73 12.56 11.49
CA ARG A 30 -2.39 13.31 12.57
C ARG A 30 -3.81 12.80 12.69
N SER A 31 -4.11 12.09 13.78
CA SER A 31 -5.47 11.60 14.03
C SER A 31 -6.42 12.78 14.13
N GLU A 32 -7.47 12.79 13.32
CA GLU A 32 -8.52 13.79 13.39
C GLU A 32 -9.52 13.37 14.48
N ASN A 33 -9.16 13.58 15.76
CA ASN A 33 -9.97 13.16 16.92
C ASN A 33 -11.42 13.71 16.92
N LYS A 34 -11.72 14.72 16.08
CA LYS A 34 -13.08 15.24 15.86
C LYS A 34 -13.96 14.32 15.00
N LEU A 35 -13.37 13.42 14.21
CA LEU A 35 -14.10 12.49 13.33
C LEU A 35 -14.61 11.25 14.09
N GLY A 36 -14.17 11.04 15.32
CA GLY A 36 -14.56 9.91 16.17
C GLY A 36 -13.38 9.36 16.97
N SER A 37 -13.69 8.37 17.80
CA SER A 37 -12.71 7.61 18.58
C SER A 37 -12.88 6.14 18.25
N LEU A 38 -11.85 5.52 17.69
CA LEU A 38 -11.85 4.10 17.34
C LEU A 38 -11.01 3.32 18.36
N VAL A 39 -11.48 2.14 18.74
CA VAL A 39 -10.71 1.15 19.48
C VAL A 39 -10.60 -0.11 18.63
N LEU A 40 -9.39 -0.65 18.50
CA LEU A 40 -9.13 -1.87 17.75
C LEU A 40 -8.66 -2.97 18.70
N ALA A 41 -9.44 -4.05 18.78
CA ALA A 41 -9.05 -5.26 19.47
C ALA A 41 -8.59 -6.32 18.45
N VAL A 42 -7.57 -7.09 18.82
CA VAL A 42 -7.05 -8.21 18.03
C VAL A 42 -7.11 -9.44 18.89
N LYS A 43 -7.61 -10.54 18.32
CA LYS A 43 -7.65 -11.84 18.95
C LYS A 43 -7.05 -12.89 18.02
N ALA A 44 -5.98 -13.52 18.44
CA ALA A 44 -5.40 -14.68 17.78
C ALA A 44 -6.23 -15.93 18.09
N GLN A 45 -6.04 -16.97 17.26
CA GLN A 45 -6.46 -18.31 17.66
C GLN A 45 -5.56 -18.86 18.76
N ASP A 46 -6.11 -19.74 19.60
CA ASP A 46 -5.42 -20.23 20.80
C ASP A 46 -4.16 -21.05 20.43
N ASP A 47 -4.35 -22.20 19.77
CA ASP A 47 -3.26 -23.09 19.36
C ASP A 47 -3.20 -23.25 17.84
N VAL A 48 -1.99 -23.12 17.28
CA VAL A 48 -1.68 -23.28 15.86
C VAL A 48 -0.84 -24.54 15.68
N ASN A 49 -1.43 -25.56 15.04
CA ASN A 49 -0.69 -26.77 14.65
C ASN A 49 -0.15 -26.67 13.22
N ASP A 50 -0.85 -25.94 12.36
CA ASP A 50 -0.49 -25.69 10.96
C ASP A 50 -0.74 -24.21 10.64
N PRO A 51 0.26 -23.44 10.17
CA PRO A 51 0.08 -22.07 9.71
C PRO A 51 -0.94 -21.95 8.56
N ASP A 52 -1.23 -23.04 7.85
CA ASP A 52 -2.28 -23.09 6.83
C ASP A 52 -3.71 -23.12 7.40
N ASP A 53 -3.87 -23.21 8.72
CA ASP A 53 -5.16 -23.05 9.42
C ASP A 53 -5.19 -21.76 10.27
N LEU A 54 -4.21 -20.86 10.08
CA LEU A 54 -4.05 -19.67 10.90
C LEU A 54 -5.20 -18.67 10.71
N THR A 55 -5.87 -18.34 11.81
CA THR A 55 -6.87 -17.27 11.85
C THR A 55 -6.60 -16.23 12.91
N VAL A 56 -6.97 -14.99 12.61
CA VAL A 56 -6.96 -13.85 13.55
C VAL A 56 -8.27 -13.12 13.41
N ALA A 57 -8.88 -12.71 14.52
CA ALA A 57 -10.03 -11.82 14.53
C ALA A 57 -9.60 -10.40 14.89
N SER A 58 -10.05 -9.42 14.11
CA SER A 58 -9.99 -8.00 14.46
C SER A 58 -11.38 -7.52 14.82
N THR A 59 -11.51 -6.65 15.81
CA THR A 59 -12.77 -5.98 16.15
C THR A 59 -12.54 -4.49 16.26
N LEU A 60 -13.15 -3.73 15.34
CA LEU A 60 -13.14 -2.27 15.37
C LEU A 60 -14.39 -1.78 16.10
N ILE A 61 -14.22 -0.91 17.09
CA ILE A 61 -15.27 -0.36 17.93
C ILE A 61 -15.28 1.14 17.77
N ASN A 62 -16.46 1.72 17.50
CA ASN A 62 -16.65 3.16 17.59
C ASN A 62 -16.94 3.55 19.04
N ASN A 63 -15.91 4.01 19.74
CA ASN A 63 -15.99 4.52 21.11
C ASN A 63 -16.24 6.04 21.16
N GLY A 64 -16.56 6.66 20.01
CA GLY A 64 -16.95 8.06 19.90
C GLY A 64 -18.44 8.28 20.14
N ASN A 65 -18.88 9.52 19.95
CA ASN A 65 -20.28 9.95 20.09
C ASN A 65 -20.95 10.27 18.75
N THR A 66 -20.25 10.09 17.63
CA THR A 66 -20.76 10.29 16.26
C THR A 66 -20.72 8.99 15.49
N THR A 67 -21.61 8.83 14.51
CA THR A 67 -21.51 7.74 13.52
C THR A 67 -20.28 7.98 12.64
N ILE A 68 -19.53 6.92 12.35
CA ILE A 68 -18.34 6.98 11.50
C ILE A 68 -18.49 6.04 10.31
N LYS A 69 -18.04 6.50 9.13
CA LYS A 69 -18.03 5.73 7.87
C LYS A 69 -16.60 5.42 7.50
N VAL A 70 -16.15 4.20 7.78
CA VAL A 70 -14.75 3.76 7.64
C VAL A 70 -14.58 3.01 6.32
N LEU A 71 -13.60 3.37 5.49
CA LEU A 71 -13.32 2.61 4.27
C LEU A 71 -12.73 1.24 4.60
N ASN A 72 -13.14 0.22 3.86
CA ASN A 72 -12.65 -1.15 3.98
C ASN A 72 -11.32 -1.30 3.20
N ASP A 73 -10.29 -0.56 3.62
CA ASP A 73 -8.97 -0.58 3.00
C ASP A 73 -8.42 -2.02 2.93
N PRO A 74 -7.96 -2.51 1.77
CA PRO A 74 -7.41 -3.86 1.63
C PRO A 74 -6.32 -4.20 2.66
N ASN A 75 -5.43 -3.25 3.00
CA ASN A 75 -4.36 -3.44 3.99
C ASN A 75 -4.83 -3.33 5.45
N GLY A 76 -6.11 -3.00 5.66
CA GLY A 76 -6.67 -2.66 6.95
C GLY A 76 -7.38 -3.83 7.65
N PRO A 77 -7.65 -3.71 8.97
CA PRO A 77 -8.28 -4.77 9.76
C PRO A 77 -9.77 -5.02 9.45
N LEU A 78 -10.41 -4.26 8.56
CA LEU A 78 -11.81 -4.47 8.15
C LEU A 78 -11.95 -5.24 6.83
N SER A 79 -10.82 -5.59 6.21
CA SER A 79 -10.72 -6.28 4.93
C SER A 79 -10.42 -7.77 5.16
N THR A 80 -10.84 -8.65 4.24
CA THR A 80 -10.43 -10.07 4.24
C THR A 80 -9.28 -10.36 3.29
N TRP A 81 -8.76 -9.34 2.60
CA TRP A 81 -7.62 -9.51 1.70
C TRP A 81 -6.39 -10.03 2.45
N LYS A 82 -5.62 -10.91 1.81
CA LYS A 82 -4.39 -11.51 2.37
C LYS A 82 -3.17 -10.58 2.23
N THR A 83 -3.35 -9.33 2.65
CA THR A 83 -2.32 -8.28 2.73
C THR A 83 -1.59 -8.32 4.08
N HIS A 84 -0.45 -7.63 4.19
CA HIS A 84 0.32 -7.60 5.43
C HIS A 84 -0.32 -6.68 6.48
N THR A 85 -1.35 -7.20 7.17
CA THR A 85 -2.12 -6.49 8.20
C THR A 85 -1.65 -6.83 9.61
N PHE A 86 -1.10 -8.03 9.83
CA PHE A 86 -0.69 -8.53 11.14
C PHE A 86 0.80 -8.89 11.19
N GLU A 87 1.39 -8.78 12.38
CA GLU A 87 2.76 -9.19 12.68
C GLU A 87 2.76 -10.12 13.89
N PHE A 88 3.54 -11.20 13.82
CA PHE A 88 3.69 -12.16 14.91
C PHE A 88 5.09 -12.02 15.50
N TYR A 89 5.17 -11.54 16.75
CA TYR A 89 6.41 -11.35 17.47
C TYR A 89 6.65 -12.51 18.42
N GLU A 90 7.79 -13.17 18.30
CA GLU A 90 8.20 -14.22 19.23
C GLU A 90 8.31 -13.66 20.67
N VAL A 91 7.76 -14.40 21.63
CA VAL A 91 7.88 -14.11 23.08
C VAL A 91 9.06 -14.91 23.63
N PRO A 92 10.20 -14.28 23.94
CA PRO A 92 11.37 -15.02 24.42
C PRO A 92 11.13 -15.67 25.79
N VAL A 93 11.76 -16.82 26.02
CA VAL A 93 11.72 -17.53 27.31
C VAL A 93 12.26 -16.62 28.43
N GLY A 94 11.41 -16.32 29.43
CA GLY A 94 11.74 -15.39 30.53
C GLY A 94 11.46 -13.90 30.26
N GLY A 95 10.90 -13.56 29.09
CA GLY A 95 10.49 -12.20 28.73
C GLY A 95 9.28 -11.68 29.53
N SER A 96 9.23 -10.37 29.72
CA SER A 96 8.06 -9.67 30.30
C SER A 96 6.83 -9.83 29.41
N ARG A 97 5.67 -10.15 30.01
CA ARG A 97 4.34 -10.22 29.37
C ARG A 97 3.81 -8.89 28.83
N LYS A 98 4.57 -7.79 28.90
CA LYS A 98 4.05 -6.47 28.50
C LYS A 98 4.14 -6.19 27.00
N ARG A 99 5.16 -6.71 26.30
CA ARG A 99 5.33 -6.56 24.85
C ARG A 99 6.46 -7.47 24.34
N ALA A 100 6.16 -8.39 23.43
CA ALA A 100 7.14 -9.21 22.73
C ALA A 100 8.11 -8.38 21.86
N THR A 101 9.40 -8.71 21.90
CA THR A 101 10.45 -8.04 21.11
C THR A 101 11.35 -9.04 20.39
N GLY A 102 10.93 -10.30 20.28
CA GLY A 102 11.66 -11.33 19.53
C GLY A 102 11.55 -11.13 18.02
N SER A 103 12.06 -12.12 17.27
CA SER A 103 11.97 -12.13 15.81
C SER A 103 10.51 -12.11 15.35
N THR A 104 10.27 -11.54 14.17
CA THR A 104 8.98 -11.60 13.52
C THR A 104 8.88 -12.81 12.60
N ALA A 105 7.69 -13.42 12.54
CA ALA A 105 7.41 -14.40 11.49
C ALA A 105 7.57 -13.74 10.11
N SER A 106 8.13 -14.48 9.16
CA SER A 106 8.18 -14.02 7.77
C SER A 106 6.79 -14.09 7.15
N VAL A 107 6.47 -13.14 6.28
CA VAL A 107 5.14 -12.99 5.69
C VAL A 107 5.22 -12.98 4.17
N HIS A 108 4.38 -13.80 3.55
CA HIS A 108 4.01 -13.77 2.14
C HIS A 108 2.60 -13.20 2.08
N ALA A 109 2.45 -12.06 1.42
CA ALA A 109 1.20 -11.35 1.31
C ALA A 109 1.07 -10.79 -0.10
N ILE A 110 -0.16 -10.63 -0.57
CA ILE A 110 -0.41 -9.92 -1.82
C ILE A 110 -0.10 -8.41 -1.66
N ARG A 111 -0.03 -7.71 -2.77
CA ARG A 111 0.01 -6.23 -2.83
C ARG A 111 -1.13 -5.74 -3.69
N VAL A 112 -1.69 -4.57 -3.36
CA VAL A 112 -2.98 -4.13 -3.92
C VAL A 112 -2.93 -2.64 -4.24
N LYS A 113 -3.06 -2.25 -5.52
CA LYS A 113 -3.36 -0.86 -5.88
C LYS A 113 -4.78 -0.51 -5.43
N TYR A 114 -4.83 0.35 -4.44
CA TYR A 114 -6.05 0.94 -3.90
C TYR A 114 -5.82 2.43 -3.65
N ASN A 115 -6.82 3.25 -3.96
CA ASN A 115 -6.77 4.69 -3.69
C ASN A 115 -7.98 5.09 -2.84
N PRO A 116 -7.79 5.50 -1.57
CA PRO A 116 -8.89 5.86 -0.66
C PRO A 116 -9.80 6.97 -1.20
N ASP A 117 -9.25 7.96 -1.90
CA ASP A 117 -10.03 9.08 -2.44
C ASP A 117 -10.94 8.59 -3.59
N VAL A 118 -10.42 7.70 -4.44
CA VAL A 118 -11.21 7.07 -5.51
C VAL A 118 -12.30 6.21 -4.90
N ALA A 119 -11.97 5.32 -3.96
CA ALA A 119 -12.92 4.45 -3.28
C ALA A 119 -14.05 5.24 -2.59
N ALA A 120 -13.72 6.34 -1.90
CA ALA A 120 -14.69 7.21 -1.26
C ALA A 120 -15.64 7.91 -2.25
N SER A 121 -15.16 8.18 -3.47
CA SER A 121 -15.97 8.80 -4.53
C SER A 121 -16.92 7.83 -5.23
N LEU A 122 -16.72 6.51 -5.06
CA LEU A 122 -17.59 5.50 -5.64
C LEU A 122 -18.92 5.41 -4.87
N SER A 123 -20.01 5.18 -5.61
CA SER A 123 -21.32 4.85 -5.02
C SER A 123 -21.42 3.36 -4.66
N ASN A 124 -20.35 2.79 -4.09
CA ASN A 124 -20.29 1.39 -3.68
C ASN A 124 -20.54 1.28 -2.16
N PRO A 125 -21.68 0.70 -1.72
CA PRO A 125 -21.96 0.53 -0.30
C PRO A 125 -21.03 -0.46 0.41
N ASN A 126 -20.35 -1.34 -0.33
CA ASN A 126 -19.42 -2.33 0.23
C ASN A 126 -18.01 -1.76 0.47
N ALA A 127 -17.70 -0.58 -0.07
CA ALA A 127 -16.40 0.08 0.12
C ALA A 127 -16.19 0.59 1.55
N TYR A 128 -17.24 0.57 2.39
CA TYR A 128 -17.17 1.11 3.74
C TYR A 128 -17.98 0.31 4.77
N THR A 129 -17.51 0.37 6.01
CA THR A 129 -18.22 -0.06 7.22
C THR A 129 -18.74 1.18 7.94
N VAL A 130 -20.05 1.22 8.22
CA VAL A 130 -20.66 2.27 9.04
C VAL A 130 -20.79 1.78 10.47
N LEU A 131 -20.28 2.55 11.44
CA LEU A 131 -20.37 2.24 12.88
C LEU A 131 -21.03 3.40 13.62
N LYS A 132 -22.19 3.16 14.24
CA LYS A 132 -22.82 4.09 15.18
C LYS A 132 -22.01 4.15 16.50
N PRO A 133 -22.25 5.16 17.36
CA PRO A 133 -21.67 5.19 18.70
C PRO A 133 -21.91 3.88 19.47
N GLY A 134 -20.84 3.25 19.96
CA GLY A 134 -20.86 1.97 20.67
C GLY A 134 -20.97 0.74 19.78
N GLU A 135 -21.18 0.89 18.47
CA GLU A 135 -21.22 -0.23 17.53
C GLU A 135 -19.80 -0.75 17.25
N ASN A 136 -19.72 -2.04 16.93
CA ASN A 136 -18.48 -2.69 16.56
C ASN A 136 -18.66 -3.58 15.32
N LYS A 137 -17.55 -3.84 14.65
CA LYS A 137 -17.46 -4.80 13.55
C LYS A 137 -16.29 -5.73 13.80
N THR A 138 -16.57 -7.02 13.83
CA THR A 138 -15.56 -8.08 13.86
C THR A 138 -15.35 -8.64 12.45
N VAL A 139 -14.09 -8.86 12.09
CA VAL A 139 -13.67 -9.56 10.87
C VAL A 139 -12.76 -10.71 11.28
N ILE A 140 -13.03 -11.90 10.75
CA ILE A 140 -12.16 -13.08 10.90
C ILE A 140 -11.31 -13.16 9.65
N HIS A 141 -10.00 -13.15 9.85
CA HIS A 141 -8.98 -13.19 8.81
C HIS A 141 -8.48 -14.63 8.69
N ASP A 142 -8.68 -15.22 7.51
CA ASP A 142 -7.95 -16.42 7.10
C ASP A 142 -6.54 -15.98 6.67
N LEU A 143 -5.51 -16.43 7.38
CA LEU A 143 -4.11 -16.13 7.12
C LEU A 143 -3.36 -17.34 6.55
N SER A 144 -4.09 -18.38 6.12
CA SER A 144 -3.51 -19.58 5.52
C SER A 144 -2.59 -19.24 4.35
N GLY A 145 -1.43 -19.89 4.30
CA GLY A 145 -0.43 -19.64 3.27
C GLY A 145 0.47 -18.42 3.49
N MET A 146 0.18 -17.55 4.46
CA MET A 146 0.87 -16.26 4.57
C MET A 146 2.13 -16.29 5.44
N TYR A 147 2.10 -16.98 6.59
CA TYR A 147 3.16 -16.84 7.59
C TYR A 147 4.04 -18.09 7.69
N ASN A 148 5.35 -17.86 7.78
CA ASN A 148 6.31 -18.86 8.24
C ASN A 148 7.00 -18.36 9.52
N PHE A 149 6.75 -19.08 10.60
CA PHE A 149 7.36 -18.93 11.92
C PHE A 149 8.77 -19.53 11.94
N GLN A 150 9.63 -18.99 12.81
CA GLN A 150 11.02 -19.45 12.92
C GLN A 150 11.16 -20.55 13.97
N THR A 151 10.34 -20.49 15.02
CA THR A 151 10.37 -21.38 16.18
C THR A 151 8.95 -21.78 16.57
N THR A 152 8.80 -22.94 17.22
CA THR A 152 7.58 -23.28 17.96
C THR A 152 7.54 -22.47 19.26
N GLY A 153 6.37 -22.33 19.89
CA GLY A 153 6.20 -21.61 21.14
C GLY A 153 5.31 -20.38 21.04
N SER A 154 5.44 -19.46 22.00
CA SER A 154 4.54 -18.33 22.16
C SER A 154 4.90 -17.14 21.26
N TYR A 155 3.87 -16.57 20.64
CA TYR A 155 3.93 -15.35 19.85
C TYR A 155 2.88 -14.35 20.32
N GLU A 156 3.15 -13.07 20.09
CA GLU A 156 2.17 -11.99 20.24
C GLU A 156 1.78 -11.48 18.85
N VAL A 157 0.48 -11.49 18.57
CA VAL A 157 -0.09 -10.93 17.34
C VAL A 157 -0.35 -9.44 17.52
N ARG A 158 0.11 -8.65 16.56
CA ARG A 158 -0.13 -7.21 16.46
C ARG A 158 -0.65 -6.86 15.08
N VAL A 159 -1.29 -5.70 14.96
CA VAL A 159 -1.47 -5.08 13.65
C VAL A 159 -0.22 -4.30 13.25
N THR A 160 0.03 -4.18 11.95
CA THR A 160 1.08 -3.29 11.44
C THR A 160 0.76 -1.84 11.79
N ALA A 161 1.78 -0.98 11.90
CA ALA A 161 1.59 0.45 12.15
C ALA A 161 0.67 1.12 11.12
N ASN A 162 0.62 0.60 9.88
CA ASN A 162 -0.26 1.10 8.85
C ASN A 162 -1.72 0.73 9.09
N ALA A 163 -1.97 -0.49 9.58
CA ALA A 163 -3.31 -1.03 9.87
C ALA A 163 -3.96 -0.40 11.13
N GLU A 164 -3.21 0.35 11.95
CA GLU A 164 -3.78 1.13 13.05
C GLU A 164 -4.57 2.37 12.60
N TRP A 165 -4.42 2.79 11.34
CA TRP A 165 -5.09 4.00 10.85
C TRP A 165 -6.16 3.70 9.83
N PHE A 166 -7.29 4.34 10.03
CA PHE A 166 -8.49 4.13 9.27
C PHE A 166 -8.79 5.37 8.43
N HIS A 167 -9.09 5.14 7.16
CA HIS A 167 -9.65 6.15 6.27
C HIS A 167 -11.14 6.30 6.57
N VAL A 168 -11.59 7.54 6.77
CA VAL A 168 -12.98 7.84 7.16
C VAL A 168 -13.56 8.81 6.14
N VAL A 169 -14.73 8.48 5.60
CA VAL A 169 -15.46 9.36 4.67
C VAL A 169 -16.23 10.39 5.49
N LYS A 170 -15.92 11.67 5.28
CA LYS A 170 -16.61 12.81 5.92
C LYS A 170 -17.93 13.12 5.23
N ASP A 171 -18.76 13.94 5.86
CA ASP A 171 -20.06 14.35 5.33
C ASP A 171 -19.96 15.09 3.99
N ASP A 172 -18.84 15.76 3.73
CA ASP A 172 -18.55 16.45 2.46
C ASP A 172 -17.98 15.52 1.36
N GLY A 173 -17.86 14.22 1.64
CA GLY A 173 -17.30 13.20 0.75
C GLY A 173 -15.77 13.12 0.75
N SER A 174 -15.07 14.02 1.44
CA SER A 174 -13.61 13.96 1.54
C SER A 174 -13.14 12.85 2.51
N VAL A 175 -11.91 12.38 2.32
CA VAL A 175 -11.31 11.34 3.17
C VAL A 175 -10.51 11.99 4.31
N GLY A 176 -10.85 11.60 5.54
CA GLY A 176 -10.12 11.88 6.77
C GLY A 176 -9.43 10.64 7.35
N TYR A 177 -8.75 10.82 8.48
CA TYR A 177 -7.95 9.77 9.11
C TYR A 177 -8.20 9.72 10.61
N VAL A 178 -8.41 8.51 11.13
CA VAL A 178 -8.50 8.25 12.56
C VAL A 178 -7.54 7.12 12.91
N GLN A 179 -6.65 7.34 13.88
CA GLN A 179 -5.88 6.24 14.46
C GLN A 179 -6.76 5.54 15.50
N ALA A 180 -6.89 4.22 15.40
CA ALA A 180 -7.53 3.46 16.46
C ALA A 180 -6.57 3.31 17.65
N LYS A 181 -7.10 3.47 18.86
CA LYS A 181 -6.41 3.03 20.06
C LYS A 181 -6.42 1.49 20.08
N ILE A 182 -5.26 0.85 20.18
CA ILE A 182 -5.20 -0.59 20.43
C ILE A 182 -5.79 -0.89 21.80
N TYR A 183 -6.67 -1.89 21.87
CA TYR A 183 -7.27 -2.33 23.12
C TYR A 183 -6.19 -2.84 24.09
N ASP A 184 -6.16 -2.26 25.28
CA ASP A 184 -5.15 -2.49 26.33
C ASP A 184 -5.79 -2.93 27.67
N GLY A 185 -7.03 -3.45 27.62
CA GLY A 185 -7.74 -3.94 28.80
C GLY A 185 -7.17 -5.24 29.38
N PRO A 186 -7.70 -5.73 30.52
CA PRO A 186 -7.12 -6.85 31.27
C PRO A 186 -6.96 -8.15 30.47
N GLU A 187 -7.80 -8.38 29.46
CA GLU A 187 -7.77 -9.58 28.62
C GLU A 187 -6.92 -9.43 27.36
N ALA A 188 -6.43 -8.22 27.06
CA ALA A 188 -5.75 -7.93 25.79
C ALA A 188 -4.53 -8.83 25.57
N THR A 189 -3.74 -9.11 26.60
CA THR A 189 -2.57 -10.00 26.51
C THR A 189 -2.94 -11.44 26.21
N ASN A 190 -4.11 -11.91 26.64
CA ASN A 190 -4.58 -13.26 26.32
C ASN A 190 -5.15 -13.31 24.91
N TRP A 191 -5.86 -12.26 24.49
CA TRP A 191 -6.40 -12.20 23.13
C TRP A 191 -5.30 -12.15 22.07
N THR A 192 -4.21 -11.41 22.30
CA THR A 192 -3.12 -11.33 21.33
C THR A 192 -2.11 -12.46 21.41
N ALA A 193 -2.23 -13.37 22.38
CA ALA A 193 -1.35 -14.52 22.49
C ALA A 193 -1.71 -15.58 21.45
N ALA A 194 -0.72 -16.01 20.68
CA ALA A 194 -0.78 -17.17 19.78
C ALA A 194 0.27 -18.20 20.23
N HIS A 195 -0.03 -19.48 20.08
CA HIS A 195 0.93 -20.54 20.38
C HIS A 195 1.13 -21.47 19.19
N ILE A 196 2.36 -21.58 18.70
CA ILE A 196 2.75 -22.57 17.69
C ILE A 196 3.13 -23.85 18.41
N SER A 197 2.34 -24.90 18.20
CA SER A 197 2.50 -26.19 18.88
C SER A 197 3.88 -26.80 18.65
N GLU A 198 4.44 -27.43 19.68
CA GLU A 198 5.72 -28.16 19.60
C GLU A 198 5.69 -29.32 18.59
N SER A 199 4.50 -29.88 18.33
CA SER A 199 4.28 -30.92 17.34
C SER A 199 3.77 -30.39 15.99
N GLY A 200 3.58 -29.07 15.87
CA GLY A 200 3.09 -28.40 14.68
C GLY A 200 4.18 -28.12 13.65
N THR A 201 3.76 -27.57 12.50
CA THR A 201 4.65 -27.02 11.48
C THR A 201 4.91 -25.53 11.71
N CYS A 202 6.13 -25.08 11.43
CA CYS A 202 6.46 -23.65 11.52
C CYS A 202 6.24 -22.91 10.19
N ALA A 203 6.15 -23.62 9.07
CA ALA A 203 6.00 -23.03 7.75
C ALA A 203 4.77 -23.58 7.04
N SER A 204 4.11 -22.72 6.27
CA SER A 204 3.04 -23.11 5.35
C SER A 204 3.56 -24.12 4.32
N LEU A 205 2.82 -25.20 4.12
CA LEU A 205 3.11 -26.19 3.08
C LEU A 205 2.37 -25.87 1.77
N ARG A 206 1.24 -25.16 1.87
CA ARG A 206 0.42 -24.79 0.71
C ARG A 206 0.92 -23.52 0.02
N GLY A 207 1.55 -22.62 0.77
CA GLY A 207 1.86 -21.27 0.35
C GLY A 207 0.61 -20.41 0.13
N LEU A 208 0.82 -19.13 -0.17
CA LEU A 208 -0.26 -18.19 -0.44
C LEU A 208 -0.86 -18.45 -1.83
N VAL A 209 -2.07 -19.03 -1.85
CA VAL A 209 -2.76 -19.46 -3.09
C VAL A 209 -4.05 -18.70 -3.40
N SER A 210 -4.54 -17.86 -2.49
CA SER A 210 -5.71 -17.03 -2.67
C SER A 210 -5.46 -15.61 -2.18
N ALA A 211 -6.20 -14.64 -2.71
CA ALA A 211 -6.08 -13.24 -2.32
C ALA A 211 -6.91 -12.88 -1.08
N GLY A 212 -7.70 -13.82 -0.53
CA GLY A 212 -8.62 -13.58 0.59
C GLY A 212 -9.97 -12.96 0.20
N ILE A 213 -10.19 -12.74 -1.10
CA ILE A 213 -11.48 -12.37 -1.68
C ILE A 213 -12.07 -13.53 -2.48
N PRO A 214 -13.41 -13.65 -2.56
CA PRO A 214 -14.04 -14.60 -3.48
C PRO A 214 -13.65 -14.25 -4.92
N SER A 215 -12.80 -15.07 -5.53
CA SER A 215 -12.51 -14.94 -6.96
C SER A 215 -13.72 -15.39 -7.78
N HIS A 216 -13.84 -14.85 -9.00
CA HIS A 216 -14.88 -15.31 -9.92
C HIS A 216 -14.73 -16.84 -10.15
N PRO A 217 -15.81 -17.64 -10.13
CA PRO A 217 -15.73 -19.11 -10.27
C PRO A 217 -15.12 -19.62 -11.58
N LEU A 218 -14.74 -18.72 -12.50
CA LEU A 218 -14.09 -19.01 -13.78
C LEU A 218 -12.59 -18.67 -13.78
N ALA A 219 -12.04 -18.19 -12.67
CA ALA A 219 -10.60 -17.94 -12.50
C ALA A 219 -9.85 -19.28 -12.53
N ARG A 220 -9.52 -19.76 -13.74
CA ARG A 220 -8.59 -20.90 -13.87
C ARG A 220 -7.22 -20.44 -13.42
N ARG A 221 -6.70 -21.10 -12.38
CA ARG A 221 -5.31 -20.96 -11.94
C ARG A 221 -4.39 -21.18 -13.14
N TRP A 222 -3.59 -20.17 -13.47
CA TRP A 222 -2.51 -20.39 -14.41
C TRP A 222 -1.42 -21.18 -13.69
N GLU A 223 -1.11 -22.39 -14.16
CA GLU A 223 0.08 -23.09 -13.71
C GLU A 223 1.30 -22.25 -14.07
N ALA A 224 2.22 -22.04 -13.13
CA ALA A 224 3.42 -21.22 -13.32
C ALA A 224 4.22 -21.73 -14.54
N GLY A 225 3.96 -21.15 -15.71
CA GLY A 225 4.77 -21.35 -16.89
C GLY A 225 6.12 -20.65 -16.66
N THR A 226 7.21 -21.37 -16.86
CA THR A 226 8.58 -20.91 -16.56
C THR A 226 9.13 -19.87 -17.53
N GLY A 227 8.27 -19.15 -18.28
CA GLY A 227 8.71 -18.21 -19.31
C GLY A 227 7.76 -17.04 -19.55
N LEU A 228 8.33 -15.83 -19.58
CA LEU A 228 7.68 -14.64 -20.11
C LEU A 228 7.50 -14.78 -21.63
N ALA A 229 6.28 -14.61 -22.12
CA ALA A 229 6.03 -14.52 -23.55
C ALA A 229 6.54 -13.18 -24.11
N LYS A 230 6.81 -13.11 -25.42
CA LYS A 230 7.12 -11.84 -26.11
C LYS A 230 5.89 -10.94 -26.31
N ARG A 231 4.74 -11.33 -25.74
CA ARG A 231 3.45 -10.67 -25.89
C ARG A 231 2.68 -10.83 -24.59
N VAL A 232 1.77 -9.90 -24.36
CA VAL A 232 0.83 -9.95 -23.26
C VAL A 232 0.01 -11.24 -23.32
N LEU A 233 -0.17 -11.88 -22.17
CA LEU A 233 -1.06 -13.03 -22.03
C LEU A 233 -2.28 -12.63 -21.20
N TYR A 234 -3.44 -13.16 -21.55
CA TYR A 234 -4.71 -12.80 -20.92
C TYR A 234 -5.35 -14.02 -20.27
N ASN A 235 -5.99 -13.82 -19.11
CA ASN A 235 -6.83 -14.82 -18.47
C ASN A 235 -8.19 -14.20 -18.14
N ASN A 236 -9.27 -14.87 -18.55
CA ASN A 236 -10.64 -14.41 -18.31
C ASN A 236 -10.96 -12.98 -18.79
N CYS A 237 -10.26 -12.50 -19.82
CA CYS A 237 -10.46 -11.16 -20.38
C CYS A 237 -11.34 -11.22 -21.64
N SER A 238 -12.26 -10.26 -21.78
CA SER A 238 -12.97 -10.00 -23.03
C SER A 238 -12.07 -9.30 -24.04
N ALA A 239 -12.42 -9.35 -25.33
CA ALA A 239 -11.66 -8.66 -26.39
C ALA A 239 -11.50 -7.15 -26.14
N THR A 240 -12.47 -6.49 -25.50
CA THR A 240 -12.37 -5.08 -25.10
C THR A 240 -11.33 -4.89 -23.99
N GLN A 241 -11.36 -5.74 -22.96
CA GLN A 241 -10.37 -5.71 -21.88
C GLN A 241 -8.97 -5.98 -22.41
N GLU A 242 -8.79 -6.94 -23.33
CA GLU A 242 -7.48 -7.20 -23.96
C GLU A 242 -6.93 -5.96 -24.66
N LYS A 243 -7.78 -5.23 -25.39
CA LYS A 243 -7.40 -3.97 -26.04
C LYS A 243 -7.02 -2.89 -25.02
N ASP A 244 -7.82 -2.73 -23.96
CA ASP A 244 -7.60 -1.75 -22.90
C ASP A 244 -6.29 -2.03 -22.14
N ILE A 245 -6.00 -3.31 -21.85
CA ILE A 245 -4.75 -3.76 -21.26
C ILE A 245 -3.57 -3.43 -22.17
N LEU A 246 -3.66 -3.77 -23.46
CA LEU A 246 -2.57 -3.52 -24.40
C LEU A 246 -2.25 -2.01 -24.49
N GLN A 247 -3.28 -1.16 -24.50
CA GLN A 247 -3.09 0.29 -24.47
C GLN A 247 -2.43 0.76 -23.16
N GLY A 248 -2.87 0.25 -22.02
CA GLY A 248 -2.25 0.51 -20.72
C GLY A 248 -0.78 0.08 -20.66
N ALA A 249 -0.46 -1.13 -21.15
CA ALA A 249 0.89 -1.67 -21.16
C ALA A 249 1.84 -0.89 -22.09
N LEU A 250 1.35 -0.46 -23.26
CA LEU A 250 2.09 0.44 -24.15
C LEU A 250 2.34 1.81 -23.50
N GLY A 251 1.32 2.36 -22.83
CA GLY A 251 1.42 3.60 -22.06
C GLY A 251 2.44 3.50 -20.92
N ALA A 252 2.41 2.39 -20.18
CA ALA A 252 3.35 2.11 -19.09
C ALA A 252 4.80 2.08 -19.61
N ASN A 253 5.06 1.38 -20.73
CA ASN A 253 6.40 1.37 -21.34
C ASN A 253 6.86 2.76 -21.80
N SER A 254 5.95 3.58 -22.32
CA SER A 254 6.27 4.98 -22.63
C SER A 254 6.68 5.76 -21.38
N TYR A 255 5.92 5.64 -20.28
CA TYR A 255 6.27 6.29 -19.01
C TYR A 255 7.59 5.78 -18.43
N ILE A 256 7.84 4.47 -18.45
CA ILE A 256 9.10 3.87 -18.00
C ILE A 256 10.30 4.40 -18.79
N ASN A 257 10.16 4.52 -20.12
CA ASN A 257 11.21 5.06 -20.97
C ASN A 257 11.49 6.53 -20.68
N GLN A 258 10.45 7.36 -20.53
CA GLN A 258 10.60 8.78 -20.18
C GLN A 258 11.21 8.96 -18.79
N SER A 259 10.79 8.16 -17.81
CA SER A 259 11.35 8.14 -16.46
C SER A 259 12.82 7.71 -16.45
N SER A 260 13.17 6.67 -17.20
CA SER A 260 14.56 6.21 -17.34
C SER A 260 15.45 7.27 -17.99
N GLN A 261 14.98 7.89 -19.08
CA GLN A 261 15.70 9.00 -19.74
C GLN A 261 15.90 10.18 -18.79
N PHE A 262 14.85 10.58 -18.09
CA PHE A 262 14.94 11.62 -17.08
C PHE A 262 15.99 11.29 -16.00
N LEU A 263 16.04 10.05 -15.49
CA LEU A 263 17.00 9.65 -14.46
C LEU A 263 18.45 9.54 -14.98
N ALA A 264 18.64 9.38 -16.29
CA ALA A 264 19.94 9.35 -16.93
C ALA A 264 20.48 10.75 -17.26
N ASP A 265 19.61 11.64 -17.75
CA ASP A 265 20.03 12.90 -18.37
C ASP A 265 19.87 14.12 -17.45
N SER A 266 19.05 14.01 -16.39
CA SER A 266 18.72 15.16 -15.55
C SER A 266 19.83 15.52 -14.58
N TYR A 267 19.94 16.83 -14.32
CA TYR A 267 20.72 17.32 -13.20
C TYR A 267 20.06 16.92 -11.88
N HIS A 268 20.77 16.07 -11.14
CA HIS A 268 20.33 15.43 -9.90
C HIS A 268 20.00 16.40 -8.75
N LEU A 269 20.66 17.56 -8.67
CA LEU A 269 20.45 18.52 -7.58
C LEU A 269 19.33 19.49 -7.94
N GLY A 270 18.26 19.51 -7.13
CA GLY A 270 17.18 20.50 -7.27
C GLY A 270 16.07 20.12 -8.26
N ASN A 271 16.02 18.87 -8.74
CA ASN A 271 14.91 18.45 -9.59
C ASN A 271 13.60 18.28 -8.79
N SER A 272 12.57 19.03 -9.19
CA SER A 272 11.25 19.05 -8.53
C SER A 272 10.50 17.73 -8.68
N ARG A 273 10.53 17.10 -9.87
CA ARG A 273 9.86 15.82 -10.15
C ARG A 273 10.39 14.71 -9.24
N TYR A 274 11.70 14.51 -9.19
CA TYR A 274 12.29 13.50 -8.30
C TYR A 274 12.00 13.82 -6.83
N ARG A 275 12.18 15.09 -6.42
CA ARG A 275 11.99 15.49 -5.02
C ARG A 275 10.56 15.30 -4.54
N THR A 276 9.57 15.50 -5.42
CA THR A 276 8.15 15.37 -5.10
C THR A 276 7.81 13.94 -4.68
N TRP A 277 8.41 12.93 -5.33
CA TRP A 277 8.01 11.53 -5.17
C TRP A 277 8.99 10.70 -4.34
N PHE A 278 10.26 11.12 -4.28
CA PHE A 278 11.35 10.36 -3.63
C PHE A 278 12.17 11.18 -2.63
N GLY A 279 11.84 12.46 -2.44
CA GLY A 279 12.46 13.32 -1.44
C GLY A 279 13.81 13.91 -1.89
N PRO A 280 14.57 14.51 -0.96
CA PRO A 280 15.84 15.14 -1.29
C PRO A 280 16.81 14.17 -1.98
N TYR A 281 17.53 14.69 -2.98
CA TYR A 281 18.53 13.91 -3.70
C TYR A 281 19.56 13.31 -2.74
N GLU A 282 19.78 12.02 -2.91
CA GLU A 282 20.92 11.30 -2.37
C GLU A 282 21.28 10.22 -3.38
N LYS A 283 22.57 10.10 -3.70
CA LYS A 283 23.05 9.27 -4.80
C LYS A 283 22.53 7.82 -4.73
N LYS A 284 22.58 7.17 -3.56
CA LYS A 284 22.14 5.77 -3.43
C LYS A 284 20.65 5.59 -3.71
N ARG A 285 19.82 6.54 -3.26
CA ARG A 285 18.38 6.54 -3.52
C ARG A 285 18.08 6.77 -5.00
N TRP A 286 18.77 7.73 -5.62
CA TRP A 286 18.64 7.97 -7.06
C TRP A 286 19.01 6.74 -7.88
N ASP A 287 20.19 6.15 -7.62
CA ASP A 287 20.66 4.93 -8.29
C ASP A 287 19.69 3.76 -8.08
N THR A 288 19.04 3.68 -6.92
CA THR A 288 18.03 2.65 -6.61
C THR A 288 16.79 2.81 -7.48
N VAL A 289 16.22 4.02 -7.55
CA VAL A 289 15.06 4.33 -8.40
C VAL A 289 15.40 4.12 -9.88
N ALA A 290 16.58 4.56 -10.33
CA ALA A 290 17.05 4.34 -11.70
C ALA A 290 17.14 2.84 -12.04
N ARG A 291 17.64 2.02 -11.11
CA ARG A 291 17.67 0.56 -11.27
C ARG A 291 16.26 -0.03 -11.34
N HIS A 292 15.30 0.45 -10.53
CA HIS A 292 13.91 -0.03 -10.58
C HIS A 292 13.30 0.22 -11.97
N PHE A 293 13.44 1.44 -12.51
CA PHE A 293 12.94 1.76 -13.86
C PHE A 293 13.67 1.00 -14.98
N ALA A 294 14.97 0.75 -14.82
CA ALA A 294 15.70 -0.10 -15.77
C ALA A 294 15.17 -1.55 -15.78
N LEU A 295 14.84 -2.11 -14.61
CA LEU A 295 14.28 -3.46 -14.49
C LEU A 295 12.83 -3.57 -15.01
N LEU A 296 12.07 -2.47 -14.98
CA LEU A 296 10.73 -2.36 -15.55
C LEU A 296 10.70 -2.37 -17.08
N HIS A 297 11.80 -2.04 -17.75
CA HIS A 297 11.84 -1.84 -19.20
C HIS A 297 11.27 -3.05 -19.96
N ASP A 298 10.30 -2.78 -20.84
CA ASP A 298 9.52 -3.73 -21.66
C ASP A 298 8.67 -4.77 -20.89
N GLN A 299 8.75 -4.84 -19.55
CA GLN A 299 8.06 -5.86 -18.76
C GLN A 299 6.52 -5.81 -18.89
N PRO A 300 5.84 -4.65 -18.85
CA PRO A 300 4.40 -4.55 -19.07
C PRO A 300 3.86 -5.36 -20.26
N GLN A 301 4.58 -5.39 -21.38
CA GLN A 301 4.14 -6.11 -22.59
C GLN A 301 4.45 -7.62 -22.57
N ARG A 302 5.08 -8.11 -21.51
CA ARG A 302 5.49 -9.51 -21.32
C ARG A 302 4.73 -10.18 -20.17
N PHE A 303 3.97 -9.39 -19.42
CA PHE A 303 3.15 -9.86 -18.32
C PHE A 303 1.90 -10.60 -18.76
N ARG A 304 1.32 -11.25 -17.77
CA ARG A 304 0.05 -11.94 -17.80
C ARG A 304 -0.94 -11.08 -17.04
N TYR A 305 -2.10 -10.80 -17.62
CA TYR A 305 -3.16 -10.06 -16.98
C TYR A 305 -4.38 -10.94 -16.80
N ASP A 306 -4.87 -10.96 -15.57
CA ASP A 306 -6.05 -11.70 -15.17
C ASP A 306 -7.21 -10.72 -14.92
N CYS A 307 -8.33 -10.94 -15.59
CA CYS A 307 -9.51 -10.06 -15.52
C CYS A 307 -10.63 -10.65 -14.64
N SER A 308 -10.33 -11.59 -13.74
CA SER A 308 -11.34 -12.25 -12.88
C SER A 308 -11.66 -11.51 -11.59
N CYS A 309 -10.91 -10.46 -11.23
CA CYS A 309 -11.20 -9.66 -10.05
C CYS A 309 -12.39 -8.72 -10.32
N THR A 310 -13.37 -8.74 -9.43
CA THR A 310 -14.59 -7.92 -9.53
C THR A 310 -14.73 -6.89 -8.41
N GLU A 311 -13.67 -6.67 -7.62
CA GLU A 311 -13.68 -5.72 -6.52
C GLU A 311 -13.81 -4.29 -7.04
N GLU A 312 -14.93 -3.66 -6.73
CA GLU A 312 -15.31 -2.36 -7.29
C GLU A 312 -14.31 -1.27 -6.94
N ASP A 313 -13.85 -1.15 -5.71
CA ASP A 313 -13.00 -0.04 -5.24
C ASP A 313 -11.48 -0.29 -5.40
N THR A 314 -11.11 -1.42 -6.00
CA THR A 314 -9.72 -1.84 -6.17
C THR A 314 -9.30 -1.72 -7.64
N PHE A 315 -8.05 -1.32 -7.89
CA PHE A 315 -7.51 -1.23 -9.25
C PHE A 315 -6.91 -2.55 -9.68
N ALA A 316 -5.99 -3.10 -8.90
CA ALA A 316 -5.29 -4.32 -9.22
C ALA A 316 -4.64 -4.93 -7.97
N TYR A 317 -4.10 -6.14 -8.12
CA TYR A 317 -3.22 -6.76 -7.13
C TYR A 317 -2.22 -7.73 -7.77
N VAL A 318 -1.16 -8.06 -7.03
CA VAL A 318 -0.16 -9.08 -7.40
C VAL A 318 0.24 -9.96 -6.21
N TYR A 319 0.77 -11.14 -6.51
CA TYR A 319 1.59 -11.91 -5.58
C TYR A 319 3.06 -11.58 -5.88
N PRO A 320 3.82 -10.93 -4.96
CA PRO A 320 5.17 -10.44 -5.22
C PRO A 320 6.19 -11.50 -5.70
N ASP A 321 5.98 -12.76 -5.34
CA ASP A 321 6.81 -13.91 -5.68
C ASP A 321 6.38 -14.62 -6.99
N GLN A 322 5.18 -14.33 -7.51
CA GLN A 322 4.67 -14.84 -8.78
C GLN A 322 4.90 -13.83 -9.90
N PHE A 323 6.16 -13.71 -10.31
CA PHE A 323 6.59 -12.70 -11.27
C PHE A 323 5.73 -12.64 -12.54
N GLY A 324 5.30 -11.42 -12.87
CA GLY A 324 4.67 -11.10 -14.14
C GLY A 324 3.22 -11.54 -14.29
N THR A 325 2.50 -11.79 -13.21
CA THR A 325 1.04 -11.95 -13.21
C THR A 325 0.36 -10.83 -12.45
N VAL A 326 -0.45 -10.03 -13.13
CA VAL A 326 -1.20 -8.89 -12.58
C VAL A 326 -2.69 -9.17 -12.66
N TYR A 327 -3.40 -9.03 -11.54
CA TYR A 327 -4.84 -9.24 -11.46
C TYR A 327 -5.53 -7.88 -11.47
N LEU A 328 -6.38 -7.64 -12.45
CA LEU A 328 -7.02 -6.35 -12.71
C LEU A 328 -8.46 -6.37 -12.20
N CYS A 329 -8.79 -5.38 -11.37
CA CYS A 329 -10.09 -5.20 -10.73
C CYS A 329 -10.86 -4.03 -11.38
N GLU A 330 -12.03 -3.69 -10.85
CA GLU A 330 -12.98 -2.82 -11.54
C GLU A 330 -12.55 -1.34 -11.64
N SER A 331 -11.76 -0.83 -10.68
CA SER A 331 -11.28 0.56 -10.78
C SER A 331 -10.26 0.75 -11.90
N PHE A 332 -9.53 -0.29 -12.30
CA PHE A 332 -8.64 -0.23 -13.47
C PHE A 332 -9.42 0.03 -14.76
N TRP A 333 -10.58 -0.60 -14.93
CA TRP A 333 -11.40 -0.41 -16.14
C TRP A 333 -11.97 1.00 -16.25
N ARG A 334 -12.26 1.65 -15.12
CA ARG A 334 -12.74 3.04 -15.08
C ARG A 334 -11.63 4.08 -15.19
N ALA A 335 -10.39 3.69 -14.87
CA ALA A 335 -9.24 4.58 -14.97
C ALA A 335 -8.97 5.02 -16.42
N PRO A 336 -8.48 6.25 -16.64
CA PRO A 336 -8.00 6.66 -17.96
C PRO A 336 -6.77 5.83 -18.34
N VAL A 337 -6.47 5.73 -19.64
CA VAL A 337 -5.29 4.98 -20.10
C VAL A 337 -3.99 5.59 -19.58
N LEU A 338 -3.90 6.93 -19.58
CA LEU A 338 -2.77 7.74 -19.14
C LEU A 338 -3.27 8.86 -18.21
N GLY A 339 -2.35 9.55 -17.56
CA GLY A 339 -2.64 10.61 -16.59
C GLY A 339 -2.56 10.09 -15.17
N ARG A 340 -3.18 10.77 -14.22
CA ARG A 340 -3.17 10.40 -12.80
C ARG A 340 -4.00 9.15 -12.50
N ASP A 341 -3.45 8.27 -11.66
CA ASP A 341 -4.11 7.01 -11.22
C ASP A 341 -4.65 6.22 -12.42
N SER A 342 -3.83 6.14 -13.47
CA SER A 342 -4.19 5.62 -14.79
C SER A 342 -3.97 4.11 -14.89
N ARG A 343 -4.47 3.50 -15.97
CA ARG A 343 -4.16 2.10 -16.31
C ARG A 343 -2.67 1.88 -16.49
N ALA A 344 -1.98 2.80 -17.18
CA ALA A 344 -0.53 2.74 -17.34
C ALA A 344 0.22 2.87 -16.01
N GLY A 345 -0.20 3.81 -15.15
CA GLY A 345 0.36 3.98 -13.81
C GLY A 345 0.13 2.78 -12.91
N THR A 346 -1.10 2.24 -12.88
CA THR A 346 -1.45 1.01 -12.15
C THR A 346 -0.57 -0.16 -12.57
N ILE A 347 -0.31 -0.33 -13.87
CA ILE A 347 0.59 -1.40 -14.34
C ILE A 347 2.01 -1.21 -13.80
N ILE A 348 2.52 0.03 -13.74
CA ILE A 348 3.85 0.32 -13.17
C ILE A 348 3.85 0.03 -11.67
N HIS A 349 2.84 0.48 -10.94
CA HIS A 349 2.67 0.22 -9.50
C HIS A 349 2.74 -1.27 -9.17
N GLU A 350 1.91 -2.07 -9.84
CA GLU A 350 1.87 -3.51 -9.63
C GLU A 350 3.18 -4.17 -10.02
N ALA A 351 3.82 -3.70 -11.10
CA ALA A 351 5.10 -4.23 -11.54
C ALA A 351 6.22 -4.00 -10.52
N THR A 352 6.24 -2.88 -9.80
CA THR A 352 7.30 -2.62 -8.81
C THR A 352 7.21 -3.52 -7.58
N HIS A 353 6.03 -4.08 -7.28
CA HIS A 353 5.88 -5.03 -6.17
C HIS A 353 6.60 -6.35 -6.41
N PHE A 354 6.84 -6.76 -7.66
CA PHE A 354 7.54 -8.01 -7.92
C PHE A 354 8.97 -8.00 -7.38
N THR A 355 9.34 -9.12 -6.76
CA THR A 355 10.65 -9.27 -6.12
C THR A 355 11.83 -9.18 -7.08
N GLN A 356 11.60 -9.50 -8.35
CA GLN A 356 12.58 -9.42 -9.44
C GLN A 356 12.80 -7.99 -9.96
N ILE A 357 11.93 -7.03 -9.59
CA ILE A 357 12.00 -5.63 -10.04
C ILE A 357 12.45 -4.73 -8.90
N ALA A 358 11.61 -4.56 -7.89
CA ALA A 358 11.88 -3.58 -6.83
C ALA A 358 11.42 -4.03 -5.44
N SER A 359 10.54 -5.02 -5.31
CA SER A 359 9.93 -5.40 -4.03
C SER A 359 9.35 -4.19 -3.28
N THR A 360 8.67 -3.28 -3.99
CA THR A 360 8.03 -2.14 -3.33
C THR A 360 6.91 -2.61 -2.42
N GLU A 361 6.58 -1.78 -1.46
CA GLU A 361 5.47 -1.95 -0.51
C GLU A 361 4.43 -0.85 -0.72
N ASP A 362 3.27 -1.00 -0.08
CA ASP A 362 2.20 0.01 -0.03
C ASP A 362 2.34 0.87 1.23
N HIS A 363 3.43 1.62 1.34
CA HIS A 363 3.68 2.48 2.51
C HIS A 363 2.70 3.66 2.61
N ALA A 364 2.33 4.23 1.46
CA ALA A 364 1.43 5.36 1.34
C ALA A 364 0.58 5.25 0.06
N ARG A 365 -0.72 5.53 0.18
CA ARG A 365 -1.70 5.47 -0.92
C ARG A 365 -2.23 6.87 -1.27
N GLY A 366 -2.24 7.19 -2.56
CA GLY A 366 -2.69 8.48 -3.11
C GLY A 366 -1.59 9.54 -3.19
N HIS A 367 -1.70 10.43 -4.20
CA HIS A 367 -0.77 11.54 -4.49
C HIS A 367 -0.25 12.27 -3.23
N LYS A 368 -1.18 12.79 -2.42
CA LYS A 368 -0.84 13.60 -1.24
C LYS A 368 0.02 12.83 -0.25
N ARG A 369 -0.29 11.55 -0.02
CA ARG A 369 0.43 10.72 0.95
C ARG A 369 1.78 10.26 0.41
N ALA A 370 1.88 9.96 -0.89
CA ALA A 370 3.16 9.69 -1.52
C ALA A 370 4.11 10.91 -1.43
N GLN A 371 3.60 12.13 -1.62
CA GLN A 371 4.37 13.37 -1.42
C GLN A 371 4.81 13.57 0.04
N GLU A 372 3.89 13.37 1.00
CA GLU A 372 4.22 13.43 2.43
C GLU A 372 5.27 12.36 2.82
N LEU A 373 5.17 11.16 2.24
CA LEU A 373 6.15 10.08 2.45
C LEU A 373 7.53 10.48 1.93
N ALA A 374 7.60 11.10 0.75
CA ALA A 374 8.83 11.61 0.17
C ALA A 374 9.52 12.67 1.04
N ILE A 375 8.75 13.52 1.74
CA ILE A 375 9.27 14.52 2.67
C ILE A 375 9.77 13.88 3.96
N ASN A 376 8.98 12.98 4.54
CA ASN A 376 9.17 12.51 5.92
C ASN A 376 10.00 11.23 6.01
N SER A 377 9.99 10.39 4.98
CA SER A 377 10.64 9.09 4.96
C SER A 377 11.11 8.72 3.54
N PRO A 378 12.11 9.44 2.98
CA PRO A 378 12.61 9.18 1.62
C PRO A 378 13.01 7.73 1.34
N ASN A 379 13.51 7.01 2.35
CA ASN A 379 13.88 5.59 2.21
C ASN A 379 12.65 4.68 2.00
N GLN A 380 11.50 5.02 2.59
CA GLN A 380 10.24 4.33 2.30
C GLN A 380 9.66 4.81 0.96
N ALA A 381 9.79 6.10 0.62
CA ALA A 381 9.29 6.64 -0.63
C ALA A 381 9.90 5.96 -1.88
N ILE A 382 11.20 5.68 -1.87
CA ILE A 382 11.85 4.91 -2.95
C ILE A 382 11.51 3.42 -2.96
N MET A 383 10.76 2.94 -1.96
CA MET A 383 10.23 1.59 -1.85
C MET A 383 8.70 1.57 -1.85
N ASN A 384 8.04 2.69 -2.22
CA ASN A 384 6.59 2.80 -2.28
C ASN A 384 6.12 2.69 -3.73
N ALA A 385 5.15 1.80 -4.01
CA ALA A 385 4.69 1.57 -5.38
C ALA A 385 4.02 2.81 -6.00
N ASP A 386 3.12 3.48 -5.25
CA ASP A 386 2.48 4.73 -5.67
C ASP A 386 3.50 5.85 -5.97
N SER A 387 4.63 5.89 -5.27
CA SER A 387 5.68 6.88 -5.57
C SER A 387 6.32 6.65 -6.96
N HIS A 388 6.46 5.40 -7.39
CA HIS A 388 6.96 5.08 -8.73
C HIS A 388 5.91 5.36 -9.80
N GLU A 389 4.65 5.00 -9.54
CA GLU A 389 3.52 5.34 -10.41
C GLU A 389 3.45 6.85 -10.65
N TYR A 390 3.35 7.66 -9.60
CA TYR A 390 3.16 9.11 -9.76
C TYR A 390 4.39 9.82 -10.32
N PHE A 391 5.60 9.31 -10.02
CA PHE A 391 6.79 9.77 -10.71
C PHE A 391 6.73 9.50 -12.20
N ALA A 392 6.26 8.31 -12.60
CA ALA A 392 6.14 7.89 -13.99
C ALA A 392 5.04 8.64 -14.75
N GLU A 393 3.86 8.77 -14.15
CA GLU A 393 2.71 9.48 -14.72
C GLU A 393 2.99 10.96 -14.95
N ASN A 394 3.72 11.59 -14.02
CA ASN A 394 4.07 13.02 -14.03
C ASN A 394 2.87 13.91 -14.40
N ASN A 395 1.76 13.74 -13.68
CA ASN A 395 0.49 14.40 -13.98
C ASN A 395 -0.10 15.09 -12.72
N PRO A 396 -0.21 16.44 -12.70
CA PRO A 396 0.27 17.39 -13.71
C PRO A 396 1.79 17.35 -13.86
N GLU A 397 2.30 17.84 -14.99
CA GLU A 397 3.73 17.83 -15.30
C GLU A 397 4.52 18.66 -14.26
N ILE A 398 5.52 18.03 -13.65
CA ILE A 398 6.49 18.67 -12.77
C ILE A 398 7.81 18.71 -13.53
N VAL A 399 8.32 19.93 -13.74
CA VAL A 399 9.57 20.21 -14.48
C VAL A 399 10.79 20.16 -13.55
#